data_AF-A0ABD1K1N5-F1
#
_entry.id   AF-A0ABD1K1N5-F1
#
_cell.length_a   1.000
_cell.length_b   1.000
_cell.length_c   1.000
_cell.angle_alpha   90.00
_cell.angle_beta   90.00
_cell.angle_gamma   90.00
#
_symmetry.space_group_name_H-M   'P 1'
#
loop_
_entity.id
_entity.type
_entity.pdbx_description
1 polymer ?
#
loop_
_entity_poly.entity_id
_entity_poly.type
_entity_poly.pdbx_seq_one_letter_code
_entity_poly.pdbx_strand_id
1 'polypeptide(L)'
;MHAVPIAVDKTKVDPPADNRDPPESADTGLHYDRYLREVIDFLEKDPHFREKLHNTDMESIKQGKLAKELDFVSHHVRTKLDELKRQEVNRLRTLIKAKQDMEGGKGLTVDYEALLRQFQHLNHMNPHTFEVEDLDRLIRSATSDLENYDKNRHEDFKRYEMMKEHERREHLKTLDEEARKREEQLYEEMRKKHAEHPKVNHPGSQDQLKEVWEETDGLDPDDFDPKTFFSLHDTNGDGYFDEQELEALFTKELEKLYDPTHEEDDMMEMEEERLRMREHVMNEVDTNKDRLVSLKEFMAATKKKEFLDTDPWETLEQGQMYTEEEMREFEEHLAREENDLNQKTADLQRQRDELELQQEKLNAQKVELQQAMEHMDKIKQQKTEPAAEVKVPLTPGEAAIPVLPGDSQSIPAGHQQGSPVHS
;
A
#
# COMPACT_ATOMS: atom_id res chain seq x y z
N MET A 1 30.24 -56.46 -34.80
CA MET A 1 30.95 -55.18 -34.97
C MET A 1 30.01 -54.11 -34.39
N HIS A 2 30.20 -53.65 -33.16
CA HIS A 2 31.11 -52.54 -32.78
C HIS A 2 30.77 -51.25 -33.55
N ALA A 3 30.49 -50.09 -32.94
CA ALA A 3 30.97 -49.56 -31.67
C ALA A 3 30.07 -48.43 -31.09
N VAL A 4 30.16 -48.26 -29.76
CA VAL A 4 29.84 -47.03 -29.00
C VAL A 4 30.96 -46.00 -29.23
N PRO A 5 30.75 -44.67 -29.07
CA PRO A 5 31.15 -44.00 -27.81
C PRO A 5 30.24 -42.81 -27.35
N ILE A 6 29.92 -42.70 -26.04
CA ILE A 6 30.50 -41.80 -24.98
C ILE A 6 30.00 -40.34 -25.09
N ALA A 7 29.03 -39.93 -24.28
CA ALA A 7 29.10 -39.33 -22.92
C ALA A 7 29.42 -37.83 -22.89
N VAL A 8 28.52 -37.05 -22.28
CA VAL A 8 28.85 -35.80 -21.62
C VAL A 8 28.09 -35.76 -20.29
N ASP A 9 28.84 -36.03 -19.22
CA ASP A 9 28.49 -35.65 -17.87
C ASP A 9 28.55 -34.13 -17.76
N LYS A 10 27.46 -33.52 -17.27
CA LYS A 10 27.44 -32.18 -16.68
C LYS A 10 26.40 -32.17 -15.57
N THR A 11 26.79 -32.73 -14.45
CA THR A 11 26.52 -32.14 -13.12
C THR A 11 26.34 -30.61 -13.20
N LYS A 12 25.08 -30.17 -13.14
CA LYS A 12 24.71 -28.80 -12.79
C LYS A 12 23.66 -28.93 -11.70
N VAL A 13 24.16 -28.91 -10.47
CA VAL A 13 23.35 -28.78 -9.27
C VAL A 13 22.82 -27.35 -9.32
N ASP A 14 21.51 -27.21 -9.54
CA ASP A 14 20.84 -25.93 -9.31
C ASP A 14 20.98 -25.59 -7.81
N PRO A 15 21.34 -24.35 -7.45
CA PRO A 15 21.36 -23.95 -6.05
C PRO A 15 19.95 -24.08 -5.49
N PRO A 16 19.79 -24.57 -4.25
CA PRO A 16 18.47 -24.68 -3.66
C PRO A 16 17.89 -23.26 -3.56
N ALA A 17 16.74 -23.06 -4.21
CA ALA A 17 15.87 -21.94 -3.90
C ALA A 17 15.48 -22.09 -2.43
N ASP A 18 16.07 -21.25 -1.58
CA ASP A 18 15.66 -21.11 -0.19
C ASP A 18 14.35 -20.31 -0.18
N ASN A 19 13.28 -20.90 -0.71
CA ASN A 19 11.92 -20.51 -0.38
C ASN A 19 11.62 -21.14 0.98
N ARG A 20 12.17 -20.53 2.03
CA ARG A 20 11.57 -20.64 3.35
C ARG A 20 10.59 -19.50 3.41
N ASP A 21 9.32 -19.82 3.26
CA ASP A 21 8.29 -18.94 3.82
C ASP A 21 8.67 -18.74 5.30
N PRO A 22 8.83 -17.50 5.77
CA PRO A 22 9.06 -17.24 7.18
C PRO A 22 7.93 -17.88 8.00
N PRO A 23 8.20 -18.30 9.24
CA PRO A 23 7.13 -18.78 10.12
C PRO A 23 6.00 -17.75 10.17
N GLU A 24 4.75 -18.22 10.04
CA GLU A 24 3.52 -17.46 10.27
C GLU A 24 3.42 -17.06 11.76
N SER A 25 4.36 -16.26 12.27
CA SER A 25 4.12 -15.52 13.51
C SER A 25 3.15 -14.36 13.22
N ALA A 26 2.47 -13.87 14.26
CA ALA A 26 1.42 -12.84 14.21
C ALA A 26 1.65 -11.73 13.15
N ASP A 27 0.93 -11.80 12.01
CA ASP A 27 0.83 -10.69 11.04
C ASP A 27 0.18 -9.50 11.73
N THR A 28 1.00 -8.51 12.05
CA THR A 28 0.58 -7.28 12.73
C THR A 28 -0.30 -6.39 11.83
N GLY A 29 -0.54 -6.78 10.58
CA GLY A 29 -1.37 -6.05 9.62
C GLY A 29 -0.69 -4.83 9.02
N LEU A 30 0.56 -4.54 9.41
CA LEU A 30 1.35 -3.43 8.87
C LEU A 30 1.94 -3.78 7.50
N HIS A 31 1.88 -2.84 6.55
CA HIS A 31 2.47 -3.01 5.21
C HIS A 31 4.00 -3.17 5.18
N TYR A 32 4.67 -2.98 6.31
CA TYR A 32 6.10 -3.17 6.53
C TYR A 32 6.39 -4.15 7.69
N ASP A 33 5.39 -4.93 8.12
CA ASP A 33 5.50 -5.94 9.18
C ASP A 33 6.69 -6.89 8.96
N ARG A 34 6.81 -7.45 7.75
CA ARG A 34 7.95 -8.30 7.38
C ARG A 34 9.31 -7.63 7.64
N TYR A 35 9.45 -6.36 7.26
CA TYR A 35 10.68 -5.60 7.47
C TYR A 35 10.94 -5.37 8.96
N LEU A 36 9.89 -5.02 9.72
CA LEU A 36 9.95 -4.86 11.17
C LEU A 36 10.45 -6.14 11.85
N ARG A 37 9.85 -7.29 11.53
CA ARG A 37 10.23 -8.58 12.12
C ARG A 37 11.63 -9.01 11.73
N GLU A 38 12.01 -8.91 10.46
CA GLU A 38 13.36 -9.27 10.03
C GLU A 38 14.41 -8.40 10.77
N VAL A 39 14.14 -7.11 10.98
CA VAL A 39 15.01 -6.24 11.78
C VAL A 39 15.10 -6.71 13.24
N ILE A 40 13.97 -7.01 13.88
CA ILE A 40 13.92 -7.48 15.27
C ILE A 40 14.64 -8.85 15.41
N ASP A 41 14.31 -9.83 14.58
CA ASP A 41 14.90 -11.17 14.57
C ASP A 41 16.42 -11.14 14.45
N PHE A 42 16.96 -10.23 13.63
CA PHE A 42 18.40 -10.08 13.49
C PHE A 42 19.04 -9.32 14.66
N LEU A 43 18.33 -8.37 15.25
CA LEU A 43 18.76 -7.69 16.46
C LEU A 43 18.80 -8.64 17.68
N GLU A 44 17.83 -9.54 17.82
CA GLU A 44 17.78 -10.52 18.92
C GLU A 44 18.89 -11.56 18.87
N LYS A 45 19.51 -11.79 17.70
CA LYS A 45 20.69 -12.66 17.58
C LYS A 45 21.91 -12.07 18.31
N ASP A 46 21.93 -10.76 18.57
CA ASP A 46 22.97 -10.11 19.36
C ASP A 46 22.66 -10.24 20.86
N PRO A 47 23.54 -10.90 21.66
CA PRO A 47 23.25 -11.13 23.09
C PRO A 47 23.08 -9.84 23.91
N HIS A 48 23.84 -8.78 23.58
CA HIS A 48 23.76 -7.49 24.28
C HIS A 48 22.42 -6.83 23.98
N PHE A 49 22.05 -6.76 22.70
CA PHE A 49 20.80 -6.15 22.30
C PHE A 49 19.59 -6.92 22.85
N ARG A 50 19.60 -8.26 22.81
CA ARG A 50 18.52 -9.10 23.34
C ARG A 50 18.30 -8.89 24.83
N GLU A 51 19.36 -8.81 25.63
CA GLU A 51 19.25 -8.52 27.06
C GLU A 51 18.65 -7.13 27.30
N LYS A 52 19.02 -6.14 26.48
CA LYS A 52 18.44 -4.79 26.56
C LYS A 52 16.98 -4.78 26.14
N LEU A 53 16.61 -5.53 25.11
CA LEU A 53 15.23 -5.64 24.65
C LEU A 53 14.31 -6.19 25.75
N HIS A 54 14.69 -7.30 26.39
CA HIS A 54 13.86 -7.92 27.45
C HIS A 54 13.80 -7.13 28.77
N ASN A 55 14.81 -6.31 29.07
CA ASN A 55 14.88 -5.56 30.33
C ASN A 55 14.36 -4.12 30.21
N THR A 56 14.00 -3.65 29.01
CA THR A 56 13.56 -2.27 28.80
C THR A 56 12.04 -2.21 28.72
N ASP A 57 11.44 -1.36 29.55
CA ASP A 57 9.99 -1.12 29.52
C ASP A 57 9.54 -0.53 28.18
N MET A 58 8.32 -0.85 27.75
CA MET A 58 7.72 -0.37 26.50
C MET A 58 7.80 1.17 26.36
N GLU A 59 7.51 1.91 27.43
CA GLU A 59 7.62 3.37 27.43
C GLU A 59 9.04 3.89 27.15
N SER A 60 10.06 3.16 27.63
CA SER A 60 11.45 3.49 27.36
C SER A 60 11.86 3.14 25.93
N ILE A 61 11.25 2.10 25.34
CA ILE A 61 11.40 1.73 23.93
C ILE A 61 10.80 2.85 23.04
N LYS A 62 9.58 3.30 23.34
CA LYS A 62 8.90 4.42 22.64
C LYS A 62 9.70 5.73 22.70
N GLN A 63 10.42 5.96 23.79
CA GLN A 63 11.28 7.13 23.98
C GLN A 63 12.60 7.07 23.19
N GLY A 64 12.86 5.99 22.44
CA GLY A 64 14.06 5.83 21.62
C GLY A 64 15.32 5.46 22.40
N LYS A 65 15.19 4.97 23.64
CA LYS A 65 16.36 4.54 24.43
C LYS A 65 16.98 3.27 23.85
N LEU A 66 16.13 2.32 23.41
CA LEU A 66 16.56 1.07 22.81
C LEU A 66 17.32 1.29 21.49
N ALA A 67 16.89 2.28 20.69
CA ALA A 67 17.54 2.58 19.43
C ALA A 67 19.02 2.95 19.58
N LYS A 68 19.40 3.59 20.70
CA LYS A 68 20.80 3.95 20.99
C LYS A 68 21.70 2.76 21.29
N GLU A 69 21.11 1.63 21.71
CA GLU A 69 21.88 0.40 21.95
C GLU A 69 22.40 -0.22 20.64
N LEU A 70 21.87 0.22 19.49
CA LEU A 70 22.31 -0.19 18.15
C LEU A 70 23.80 0.15 17.88
N ASP A 71 24.38 1.14 18.56
CA ASP A 71 25.80 1.48 18.46
C ASP A 71 26.73 0.42 19.06
N PHE A 72 26.22 -0.44 19.93
CA PHE A 72 26.98 -1.51 20.59
C PHE A 72 26.77 -2.89 19.94
N VAL A 73 25.89 -2.96 18.95
CA VAL A 73 25.58 -4.21 18.23
C VAL A 73 26.76 -4.64 17.37
N SER A 74 26.97 -5.95 17.27
CA SER A 74 28.05 -6.52 16.47
C SER A 74 28.01 -6.12 14.98
N HIS A 75 29.18 -5.99 14.36
CA HIS A 75 29.32 -5.58 12.96
C HIS A 75 28.56 -6.49 11.98
N HIS A 76 28.47 -7.79 12.27
CA HIS A 76 27.75 -8.74 11.42
C HIS A 76 26.25 -8.42 11.37
N VAL A 77 25.64 -8.10 12.52
CA VAL A 77 24.24 -7.70 12.60
C VAL A 77 24.03 -6.36 11.90
N ARG A 78 24.90 -5.35 12.15
CA ARG A 78 24.86 -4.07 11.42
C ARG A 78 24.89 -4.23 9.90
N THR A 79 25.81 -5.07 9.39
CA THR A 79 25.91 -5.35 7.95
C THR A 79 24.62 -5.94 7.38
N LYS A 80 23.95 -6.79 8.16
CA LYS A 80 22.67 -7.39 7.76
C LYS A 80 21.53 -6.38 7.80
N LEU A 81 21.46 -5.53 8.82
CA LEU A 81 20.46 -4.45 8.90
C LEU A 81 20.58 -3.48 7.72
N ASP A 82 21.80 -3.14 7.31
CA ASP A 82 22.04 -2.35 6.09
C ASP A 82 21.48 -3.04 4.83
N GLU A 83 21.59 -4.37 4.75
CA GLU A 83 21.02 -5.15 3.66
C GLU A 83 19.50 -5.13 3.67
N LEU A 84 18.87 -5.36 4.84
CA LEU A 84 17.42 -5.32 5.02
C LEU A 84 16.87 -3.95 4.62
N LYS A 85 17.52 -2.86 5.06
CA LYS A 85 17.13 -1.49 4.67
C LYS A 85 17.15 -1.30 3.15
N ARG A 86 18.19 -1.78 2.47
CA ARG A 86 18.30 -1.68 1.01
C ARG A 86 17.20 -2.49 0.31
N GLN A 87 16.86 -3.66 0.83
CA GLN A 87 15.78 -4.49 0.31
C GLN A 87 14.44 -3.78 0.46
N GLU A 88 14.16 -3.20 1.63
CA GLU A 88 12.92 -2.47 1.87
C GLU A 88 12.79 -1.22 0.98
N VAL A 89 13.85 -0.43 0.86
CA VAL A 89 13.86 0.72 -0.06
C VAL A 89 13.59 0.29 -1.51
N ASN A 90 14.15 -0.83 -1.95
CA ASN A 90 13.91 -1.35 -3.30
C ASN A 90 12.47 -1.87 -3.48
N ARG A 91 11.89 -2.49 -2.45
CA ARG A 91 10.47 -2.88 -2.43
C ARG A 91 9.58 -1.65 -2.60
N LEU A 92 9.80 -0.61 -1.81
CA LEU A 92 9.04 0.64 -1.87
C LEU A 92 9.18 1.33 -3.24
N ARG A 93 10.38 1.35 -3.82
CA ARG A 93 10.60 1.87 -5.19
C ARG A 93 9.82 1.08 -6.23
N THR A 94 9.75 -0.23 -6.09
CA THR A 94 9.02 -1.10 -7.01
C THR A 94 7.51 -0.86 -6.91
N LEU A 95 6.98 -0.70 -5.69
CA LEU A 95 5.58 -0.36 -5.45
C LEU A 95 5.21 1.01 -6.05
N ILE A 96 6.04 2.03 -5.83
CA ILE A 96 5.86 3.36 -6.41
C ILE A 96 5.81 3.26 -7.95
N LYS A 97 6.75 2.51 -8.54
CA LYS A 97 6.79 2.33 -9.99
C LYS A 97 5.52 1.63 -10.51
N ALA A 98 5.08 0.56 -9.85
CA ALA A 98 3.87 -0.17 -10.22
C ALA A 98 2.62 0.72 -10.15
N LYS A 99 2.47 1.52 -9.08
CA LYS A 99 1.39 2.50 -8.95
C LYS A 99 1.38 3.49 -10.10
N GLN A 100 2.53 4.01 -10.48
CA GLN A 100 2.63 4.97 -11.57
C GLN A 100 2.34 4.35 -12.95
N ASP A 101 2.80 3.11 -13.19
CA ASP A 101 2.51 2.39 -14.43
C ASP A 101 1.00 2.14 -14.57
N MET A 102 0.28 1.92 -13.46
CA MET A 102 -1.19 1.83 -13.44
C MET A 102 -1.88 3.17 -13.69
N GLU A 103 -1.36 4.26 -13.13
CA GLU A 103 -1.89 5.63 -13.31
C GLU A 103 -1.55 6.24 -14.69
N GLY A 104 -0.96 5.46 -15.61
CA GLY A 104 -0.72 5.86 -17.00
C GLY A 104 0.45 6.83 -17.20
N GLY A 105 1.38 6.89 -16.24
CA GLY A 105 2.53 7.80 -16.25
C GLY A 105 3.55 7.51 -17.37
N LYS A 106 3.27 7.92 -18.60
CA LYS A 106 4.24 7.87 -19.71
C LYS A 106 5.32 8.94 -19.50
N GLY A 107 6.47 8.54 -18.96
CA GLY A 107 7.76 9.18 -19.23
C GLY A 107 8.12 10.44 -18.40
N LEU A 108 7.40 10.74 -17.31
CA LEU A 108 7.85 11.76 -16.37
C LEU A 108 8.95 11.18 -15.47
N THR A 109 10.07 11.90 -15.31
CA THR A 109 11.11 11.54 -14.33
C THR A 109 10.49 11.58 -12.94
N VAL A 110 10.21 10.40 -12.37
CA VAL A 110 9.66 10.29 -11.03
C VAL A 110 10.71 10.71 -10.03
N ASP A 111 10.38 11.68 -9.21
CA ASP A 111 11.13 11.93 -7.99
C ASP A 111 10.78 10.84 -6.97
N TYR A 112 11.42 9.68 -7.11
CA TYR A 112 11.27 8.57 -6.18
C TYR A 112 11.64 8.98 -4.76
N GLU A 113 12.56 9.93 -4.60
CA GLU A 113 12.99 10.41 -3.29
C GLU A 113 11.89 11.24 -2.61
N ALA A 114 11.17 12.08 -3.36
CA ALA A 114 9.99 12.77 -2.86
C ALA A 114 8.86 11.81 -2.49
N LEU A 115 8.60 10.78 -3.28
CA LEU A 115 7.54 9.80 -2.99
C LEU A 115 7.89 8.90 -1.80
N LEU A 116 9.16 8.57 -1.61
CA LEU A 116 9.61 7.79 -0.44
C LEU A 116 9.42 8.55 0.88
N ARG A 117 9.25 9.89 0.87
CA ARG A 117 8.94 10.69 2.07
C ARG A 117 7.64 10.29 2.75
N GLN A 118 6.71 9.67 2.03
CA GLN A 118 5.44 9.22 2.60
C GLN A 118 5.61 8.05 3.58
N PHE A 119 6.71 7.29 3.47
CA PHE A 119 6.99 6.16 4.35
C PHE A 119 7.77 6.64 5.58
N GLN A 120 7.06 6.81 6.69
CA GLN A 120 7.59 7.42 7.92
C GLN A 120 8.57 6.50 8.68
N HIS A 121 8.44 5.18 8.49
CA HIS A 121 9.20 4.14 9.19
C HIS A 121 10.66 4.00 8.71
N LEU A 122 11.12 4.79 7.74
CA LEU A 122 12.45 4.67 7.15
C LEU A 122 13.09 6.03 6.81
N ASN A 123 14.39 6.19 7.08
CA ASN A 123 15.14 7.34 6.60
C ASN A 123 15.57 7.13 5.13
N HIS A 124 14.80 7.73 4.21
CA HIS A 124 15.02 7.66 2.77
C HIS A 124 16.16 8.58 2.26
N MET A 125 16.63 9.54 3.07
CA MET A 125 17.81 10.37 2.75
C MET A 125 19.12 9.57 2.83
N ASN A 126 19.09 8.44 3.54
CA ASN A 126 20.21 7.51 3.64
C ASN A 126 19.78 6.08 3.31
N PRO A 127 19.61 5.71 2.03
CA PRO A 127 19.04 4.42 1.65
C PRO A 127 19.97 3.21 1.86
N HIS A 128 21.21 3.42 2.32
CA HIS A 128 22.25 2.38 2.26
C HIS A 128 22.77 1.90 3.61
N THR A 129 22.66 2.69 4.67
CA THR A 129 23.03 2.26 6.04
C THR A 129 21.85 2.39 6.99
N PHE A 130 21.71 1.40 7.87
CA PHE A 130 20.71 1.34 8.92
C PHE A 130 21.29 1.94 10.20
N GLU A 131 20.79 3.12 10.55
CA GLU A 131 21.27 3.92 11.67
C GLU A 131 20.31 3.88 12.87
N VAL A 132 20.76 4.45 13.99
CA VAL A 132 19.94 4.62 15.20
C VAL A 132 18.60 5.31 14.87
N GLU A 133 18.63 6.28 13.97
CA GLU A 133 17.44 7.00 13.52
C GLU A 133 16.44 6.08 12.78
N ASP A 134 16.92 5.11 12.01
CA ASP A 134 16.03 4.16 11.33
C ASP A 134 15.31 3.25 12.31
N LEU A 135 16.03 2.73 13.30
CA LEU A 135 15.43 1.91 14.34
C LEU A 135 14.44 2.70 15.19
N ASP A 136 14.76 3.95 15.55
CA ASP A 136 13.85 4.83 16.28
C ASP A 136 12.58 5.15 15.46
N ARG A 137 12.72 5.46 14.16
CA ARG A 137 11.59 5.70 13.25
C ARG A 137 10.74 4.46 13.05
N LEU A 138 11.36 3.30 12.86
CA LEU A 138 10.69 2.02 12.67
C LEU A 138 9.87 1.65 13.91
N ILE A 139 10.46 1.72 15.11
CA ILE A 139 9.77 1.44 16.38
C ILE A 139 8.63 2.44 16.60
N ARG A 140 8.87 3.74 16.41
CA ARG A 140 7.83 4.78 16.60
C ARG A 140 6.67 4.61 15.64
N SER A 141 6.97 4.36 14.36
CA SER A 141 5.94 4.17 13.34
C SER A 141 5.16 2.90 13.63
N ALA A 142 5.84 1.78 13.91
CA ALA A 142 5.18 0.53 14.28
C ALA A 142 4.30 0.71 15.52
N THR A 143 4.79 1.37 16.56
CA THR A 143 4.01 1.62 17.77
C THR A 143 2.76 2.46 17.47
N SER A 144 2.94 3.57 16.76
CA SER A 144 1.83 4.48 16.42
C SER A 144 0.83 3.83 15.49
N ASP A 145 1.30 3.10 14.48
CA ASP A 145 0.44 2.45 13.49
C ASP A 145 -0.33 1.30 14.15
N LEU A 146 0.29 0.53 15.05
CA LEU A 146 -0.37 -0.53 15.82
C LEU A 146 -1.39 0.02 16.82
N GLU A 147 -1.08 1.12 17.51
CA GLU A 147 -2.01 1.78 18.44
C GLU A 147 -3.24 2.36 17.72
N ASN A 148 -3.09 2.76 16.46
CA ASN A 148 -4.18 3.33 15.65
C ASN A 148 -4.72 2.36 14.60
N TYR A 149 -4.25 1.12 14.53
CA TYR A 149 -4.57 0.17 13.45
C TYR A 149 -6.08 -0.09 13.39
N ASP A 150 -6.61 -0.52 14.52
CA ASP A 150 -8.02 -0.81 14.76
C ASP A 150 -8.89 0.43 14.51
N LYS A 151 -8.48 1.57 15.07
CA LYS A 151 -9.17 2.84 14.85
C LYS A 151 -9.22 3.22 13.36
N ASN A 152 -8.12 3.10 12.63
CA ASN A 152 -8.07 3.42 11.21
C ASN A 152 -8.96 2.46 10.40
N ARG A 153 -8.98 1.17 10.76
CA ARG A 153 -9.87 0.16 10.17
C ARG A 153 -11.34 0.53 10.37
N HIS A 154 -11.75 0.92 11.57
CA HIS A 154 -13.09 1.44 11.84
C HIS A 154 -13.42 2.69 11.03
N GLU A 155 -12.47 3.62 10.87
CA GLU A 155 -12.65 4.82 10.04
C GLU A 155 -12.79 4.47 8.55
N ASP A 156 -12.03 3.49 8.04
CA ASP A 156 -12.15 2.96 6.69
C ASP A 156 -13.50 2.29 6.46
N PHE A 157 -13.93 1.43 7.39
CA PHE A 157 -15.23 0.77 7.33
C PHE A 157 -16.38 1.80 7.39
N LYS A 158 -16.27 2.82 8.25
CA LYS A 158 -17.22 3.92 8.29
C LYS A 158 -17.31 4.67 6.95
N ARG A 159 -16.17 4.91 6.29
CA ARG A 159 -16.13 5.50 4.93
C ARG A 159 -16.79 4.58 3.89
N TYR A 160 -16.55 3.28 3.99
CA TYR A 160 -17.17 2.27 3.13
C TYR A 160 -18.71 2.31 3.25
N GLU A 161 -19.24 2.28 4.46
CA GLU A 161 -20.68 2.35 4.72
C GLU A 161 -21.30 3.67 4.22
N MET A 162 -20.63 4.80 4.46
CA MET A 162 -21.06 6.10 3.90
C MET A 162 -21.05 6.10 2.36
N MET A 163 -20.06 5.47 1.73
CA MET A 163 -19.98 5.37 0.27
C MET A 163 -21.11 4.50 -0.30
N LYS A 164 -21.36 3.34 0.31
CA LYS A 164 -22.44 2.41 -0.06
C LYS A 164 -23.81 3.10 0.02
N GLU A 165 -24.09 3.81 1.11
CA GLU A 165 -25.34 4.57 1.24
C GLU A 165 -25.40 5.77 0.27
N HIS A 166 -24.29 6.47 0.03
CA HIS A 166 -24.25 7.55 -0.96
C HIS A 166 -24.60 7.05 -2.37
N GLU A 167 -24.00 5.95 -2.80
CA GLU A 167 -24.28 5.33 -4.10
C GLU A 167 -25.74 4.89 -4.20
N ARG A 168 -26.30 4.32 -3.12
CA ARG A 168 -27.72 3.99 -3.03
C ARG A 168 -28.60 5.24 -3.18
N ARG A 169 -28.29 6.33 -2.48
CA ARG A 169 -29.03 7.61 -2.57
C ARG A 169 -28.97 8.20 -3.97
N GLU A 170 -27.80 8.19 -4.61
CA GLU A 170 -27.63 8.64 -6.00
C GLU A 170 -28.41 7.75 -6.98
N HIS A 171 -28.35 6.42 -6.81
CA HIS A 171 -29.10 5.48 -7.63
C HIS A 171 -30.61 5.75 -7.56
N LEU A 172 -31.16 5.92 -6.35
CA LEU A 172 -32.59 6.22 -6.13
C LEU A 172 -33.02 7.57 -6.75
N LYS A 173 -32.11 8.54 -6.87
CA LYS A 173 -32.37 9.82 -7.55
C LYS A 173 -32.52 9.66 -9.07
N THR A 174 -31.85 8.66 -9.66
CA THR A 174 -31.94 8.38 -11.11
C THR A 174 -33.22 7.64 -11.53
N LEU A 175 -33.89 6.98 -10.56
CA LEU A 175 -35.08 6.18 -10.79
C LEU A 175 -36.39 6.99 -10.74
N ASP A 176 -37.40 6.50 -11.45
CA ASP A 176 -38.77 7.00 -11.37
C ASP A 176 -39.47 6.56 -10.06
N GLU A 177 -40.65 7.09 -9.77
CA GLU A 177 -41.33 6.88 -8.49
C GLU A 177 -41.71 5.40 -8.25
N GLU A 178 -42.14 4.69 -9.30
CA GLU A 178 -42.49 3.27 -9.21
C GLU A 178 -41.26 2.35 -9.05
N ALA A 179 -40.16 2.64 -9.75
CA ALA A 179 -38.92 1.91 -9.58
C ALA A 179 -38.27 2.20 -8.23
N ARG A 180 -38.24 3.46 -7.78
CA ARG A 180 -37.70 3.83 -6.46
C ARG A 180 -38.39 3.08 -5.33
N LYS A 181 -39.72 3.00 -5.36
CA LYS A 181 -40.47 2.25 -4.35
C LYS A 181 -40.16 0.75 -4.37
N ARG A 182 -39.96 0.15 -5.55
CA ARG A 182 -39.57 -1.26 -5.67
C ARG A 182 -38.16 -1.51 -5.12
N GLU A 183 -37.24 -0.60 -5.41
CA GLU A 183 -35.85 -0.67 -4.92
C GLU A 183 -35.79 -0.53 -3.39
N GLU A 184 -36.54 0.42 -2.83
CA GLU A 184 -36.65 0.57 -1.37
C GLU A 184 -37.24 -0.68 -0.70
N GLN A 185 -38.24 -1.31 -1.33
CA GLN A 185 -38.82 -2.56 -0.83
C GLN A 185 -37.83 -3.72 -0.89
N LEU A 186 -37.09 -3.87 -2.00
CA LEU A 186 -36.03 -4.86 -2.14
C LEU A 186 -35.00 -4.66 -1.03
N TYR A 187 -34.51 -3.44 -0.84
CA TYR A 187 -33.54 -3.12 0.21
C TYR A 187 -34.06 -3.47 1.61
N GLU A 188 -35.32 -3.16 1.92
CA GLU A 188 -35.91 -3.51 3.22
C GLU A 188 -36.10 -5.02 3.40
N GLU A 189 -36.41 -5.75 2.32
CA GLU A 189 -36.46 -7.22 2.32
C GLU A 189 -35.07 -7.82 2.55
N MET A 190 -34.04 -7.30 1.88
CA MET A 190 -32.65 -7.73 2.03
C MET A 190 -32.15 -7.52 3.46
N ARG A 191 -32.40 -6.33 4.03
CA ARG A 191 -32.04 -6.04 5.41
C ARG A 191 -32.76 -6.99 6.39
N LYS A 192 -34.04 -7.29 6.16
CA LYS A 192 -34.78 -8.24 7.00
C LYS A 192 -34.24 -9.66 6.90
N LYS A 193 -33.84 -10.11 5.71
CA LYS A 193 -33.21 -11.42 5.55
C LYS A 193 -31.91 -11.51 6.32
N HIS A 194 -31.06 -10.49 6.22
CA HIS A 194 -29.81 -10.43 6.97
C HIS A 194 -30.05 -10.42 8.48
N ALA A 195 -31.07 -9.68 8.95
CA ALA A 195 -31.48 -9.66 10.36
C ALA A 195 -31.98 -11.02 10.88
N GLU A 196 -32.43 -11.90 10.00
CA GLU A 196 -32.97 -13.23 10.34
C GLU A 196 -31.84 -14.25 10.45
N HIS A 197 -31.10 -14.20 11.56
CA HIS A 197 -30.01 -15.13 11.85
C HIS A 197 -30.22 -15.91 13.17
N PRO A 198 -29.56 -17.08 13.35
CA PRO A 198 -29.48 -17.75 14.63
C PRO A 198 -28.84 -16.86 15.71
N LYS A 199 -29.07 -17.17 16.99
CA LYS A 199 -28.44 -16.43 18.09
C LYS A 199 -26.92 -16.49 17.94
N VAL A 200 -26.31 -15.31 17.97
CA VAL A 200 -24.86 -15.12 18.02
C VAL A 200 -24.46 -14.98 19.48
N ASN A 201 -23.56 -15.83 19.95
CA ASN A 201 -23.12 -15.81 21.33
C ASN A 201 -22.17 -14.62 21.58
N HIS A 202 -22.09 -14.19 22.83
CA HIS A 202 -21.15 -13.15 23.22
C HIS A 202 -19.70 -13.61 23.01
N PRO A 203 -18.82 -12.83 22.36
CA PRO A 203 -17.44 -13.21 22.12
C PRO A 203 -16.69 -13.51 23.42
N GLY A 204 -15.98 -14.65 23.49
CA GLY A 204 -15.25 -15.07 24.69
C GLY A 204 -16.11 -15.63 25.82
N SER A 205 -17.44 -15.74 25.63
CA SER A 205 -18.34 -16.41 26.58
C SER A 205 -18.17 -17.93 26.59
N GLN A 206 -18.64 -18.57 27.66
CA GLN A 206 -18.62 -20.01 27.78
C GLN A 206 -19.39 -20.71 26.65
N ASP A 207 -20.54 -20.15 26.25
CA ASP A 207 -21.38 -20.73 25.20
C ASP A 207 -20.65 -20.70 23.85
N GLN A 208 -20.01 -19.58 23.51
CA GLN A 208 -19.22 -19.44 22.28
C GLN A 208 -18.04 -20.41 22.25
N LEU A 209 -17.25 -20.51 23.34
CA LEU A 209 -16.10 -21.41 23.38
C LEU A 209 -16.50 -22.90 23.35
N LYS A 210 -17.63 -23.25 23.98
CA LYS A 210 -18.17 -24.61 23.92
C LYS A 210 -18.66 -24.98 22.52
N GLU A 211 -19.23 -24.02 21.80
CA GLU A 211 -19.65 -24.25 20.43
C GLU A 211 -18.45 -24.51 19.52
N VAL A 212 -17.37 -23.73 19.65
CA VAL A 212 -16.12 -23.99 18.93
C VAL A 212 -15.55 -25.38 19.29
N TRP A 213 -15.57 -25.73 20.58
CA TRP A 213 -15.14 -27.05 21.06
C TRP A 213 -15.96 -28.22 20.49
N GLU A 214 -17.27 -28.03 20.29
CA GLU A 214 -18.14 -29.04 19.70
C GLU A 214 -17.98 -29.11 18.18
N GLU A 215 -18.13 -27.97 17.50
CA GLU A 215 -18.26 -27.91 16.05
C GLU A 215 -16.92 -27.94 15.32
N THR A 216 -15.90 -27.25 15.85
CA THR A 216 -14.57 -27.17 15.24
C THR A 216 -13.69 -28.32 15.70
N ASP A 217 -13.67 -28.61 17.00
CA ASP A 217 -12.79 -29.65 17.56
C ASP A 217 -13.42 -31.05 17.57
N GLY A 218 -14.75 -31.15 17.44
CA GLY A 218 -15.46 -32.43 17.47
C GLY A 218 -15.45 -33.09 18.85
N LEU A 219 -15.34 -32.30 19.92
CA LEU A 219 -15.26 -32.76 21.31
C LEU A 219 -16.60 -32.59 22.04
N ASP A 220 -16.82 -33.37 23.10
CA ASP A 220 -18.07 -33.33 23.86
C ASP A 220 -18.18 -32.01 24.66
N PRO A 221 -19.27 -31.23 24.52
CA PRO A 221 -19.51 -30.01 25.30
C PRO A 221 -19.52 -30.19 26.82
N ASP A 222 -19.86 -31.39 27.30
CA ASP A 222 -19.89 -31.71 28.73
C ASP A 222 -18.47 -31.88 29.32
N ASP A 223 -17.49 -32.20 28.48
CA ASP A 223 -16.07 -32.37 28.84
C ASP A 223 -15.25 -31.09 28.63
N PHE A 224 -15.90 -29.95 28.38
CA PHE A 224 -15.23 -28.67 28.14
C PHE A 224 -14.30 -28.28 29.30
N ASP A 225 -13.01 -28.16 28.98
CA ASP A 225 -11.97 -27.69 29.90
C ASP A 225 -11.25 -26.48 29.29
N PRO A 226 -11.36 -25.27 29.88
CA PRO A 226 -10.78 -24.06 29.30
C PRO A 226 -9.26 -24.16 29.08
N LYS A 227 -8.55 -24.89 29.95
CA LYS A 227 -7.11 -25.04 29.80
C LYS A 227 -6.75 -25.88 28.57
N THR A 228 -7.48 -26.98 28.35
CA THR A 228 -7.31 -27.82 27.16
C THR A 228 -7.73 -27.07 25.90
N PHE A 229 -8.84 -26.32 25.95
CA PHE A 229 -9.28 -25.43 24.88
C PHE A 229 -8.17 -24.45 24.48
N PHE A 230 -7.55 -23.78 25.47
CA PHE A 230 -6.44 -22.86 25.24
C PHE A 230 -5.28 -23.53 24.49
N SER A 231 -4.83 -24.69 24.98
CA SER A 231 -3.72 -25.42 24.35
C SER A 231 -4.05 -26.00 22.96
N LEU A 232 -5.32 -26.16 22.62
CA LEU A 232 -5.75 -26.68 21.32
C LEU A 232 -5.75 -25.59 20.24
N HIS A 233 -6.05 -24.36 20.63
CA HIS A 233 -6.14 -23.22 19.72
C HIS A 233 -4.90 -22.32 19.73
N ASP A 234 -3.92 -22.61 20.59
CA ASP A 234 -2.57 -22.05 20.53
C ASP A 234 -1.85 -22.79 19.39
N THR A 235 -2.11 -22.32 18.18
CA THR A 235 -1.74 -23.00 16.93
C THR A 235 -0.23 -23.00 16.71
N ASN A 236 0.44 -21.94 17.15
CA ASN A 236 1.88 -21.77 17.01
C ASN A 236 2.66 -22.36 18.22
N GLY A 237 1.97 -22.66 19.33
CA GLY A 237 2.51 -23.30 20.52
C GLY A 237 3.37 -22.39 21.40
N ASP A 238 3.19 -21.08 21.32
CA ASP A 238 3.98 -20.09 22.06
C ASP A 238 3.44 -19.79 23.48
N GLY A 239 2.26 -20.33 23.80
CA GLY A 239 1.62 -20.20 25.11
C GLY A 239 0.76 -18.93 25.28
N TYR A 240 0.47 -18.23 24.18
CA TYR A 240 -0.37 -17.05 24.11
C TYR A 240 -1.46 -17.26 23.05
N PHE A 241 -2.57 -16.51 23.16
CA PHE A 241 -3.42 -16.26 22.00
C PHE A 241 -3.06 -14.90 21.44
N ASP A 242 -2.65 -14.88 20.18
CA ASP A 242 -2.57 -13.65 19.41
C ASP A 242 -3.93 -13.24 18.83
N GLU A 243 -3.96 -12.11 18.12
CA GLU A 243 -5.18 -11.58 17.52
C GLU A 243 -5.79 -12.53 16.49
N GLN A 244 -4.97 -13.21 15.70
CA GLN A 244 -5.44 -14.10 14.64
C GLN A 244 -6.04 -15.37 15.23
N GLU A 245 -5.41 -15.90 16.28
CA GLU A 245 -5.92 -17.04 17.01
C GLU A 245 -7.25 -16.73 17.68
N LEU A 246 -7.41 -15.54 18.29
CA LEU A 246 -8.69 -15.09 18.82
C LEU A 246 -9.74 -14.91 17.71
N GLU A 247 -9.37 -14.23 16.63
CA GLU A 247 -10.24 -13.99 15.47
C GLU A 247 -10.77 -15.30 14.86
N ALA A 248 -9.93 -16.34 14.81
CA ALA A 248 -10.32 -17.66 14.33
C ALA A 248 -11.46 -18.28 15.16
N LEU A 249 -11.50 -18.04 16.48
CA LEU A 249 -12.56 -18.54 17.37
C LEU A 249 -13.93 -17.93 17.03
N PHE A 250 -13.97 -16.75 16.43
CA PHE A 250 -15.22 -16.07 16.10
C PHE A 250 -15.82 -16.52 14.77
N THR A 251 -15.05 -17.26 13.95
CA THR A 251 -15.49 -17.69 12.61
C THR A 251 -16.84 -18.39 12.64
N LYS A 252 -17.06 -19.30 13.60
CA LYS A 252 -18.34 -20.04 13.75
C LYS A 252 -19.52 -19.14 14.07
N GLU A 253 -19.30 -18.12 14.90
CA GLU A 253 -20.33 -17.15 15.25
C GLU A 253 -20.65 -16.22 14.06
N LEU A 254 -19.64 -15.83 13.29
CA LEU A 254 -19.79 -14.98 12.10
C LEU A 254 -20.45 -15.73 10.93
N GLU A 255 -20.18 -17.03 10.75
CA GLU A 255 -20.83 -17.89 9.74
C GLU A 255 -22.35 -18.00 9.94
N LYS A 256 -22.88 -17.70 11.14
CA LYS A 256 -24.32 -17.61 11.39
C LYS A 256 -24.96 -16.35 10.80
N LEU A 257 -24.17 -15.30 10.65
CA LEU A 257 -24.60 -13.96 10.20
C LEU A 257 -24.33 -13.72 8.73
N TYR A 258 -23.18 -14.19 8.24
CA TYR A 258 -22.66 -13.82 6.94
C TYR A 258 -22.32 -15.07 6.13
N ASP A 259 -22.97 -15.24 4.99
CA ASP A 259 -22.66 -16.26 3.99
C ASP A 259 -22.17 -15.58 2.70
N PRO A 260 -20.94 -15.86 2.23
CA PRO A 260 -20.40 -15.29 0.99
C PRO A 260 -21.23 -15.58 -0.27
N THR A 261 -22.16 -16.53 -0.21
CA THR A 261 -23.05 -16.92 -1.31
C THR A 261 -24.37 -16.15 -1.34
N HIS A 262 -24.72 -15.47 -0.25
CA HIS A 262 -25.87 -14.59 -0.15
C HIS A 262 -25.51 -13.17 -0.57
N GLU A 263 -26.43 -12.48 -1.25
CA GLU A 263 -26.17 -11.14 -1.77
C GLU A 263 -26.50 -10.05 -0.73
N GLU A 264 -27.27 -10.41 0.30
CA GLU A 264 -27.57 -9.60 1.48
C GLU A 264 -26.39 -9.48 2.45
N ASP A 265 -25.46 -10.43 2.40
CA ASP A 265 -24.40 -10.56 3.38
C ASP A 265 -23.11 -9.89 2.87
N ASP A 266 -22.70 -8.84 3.56
CA ASP A 266 -21.51 -8.08 3.18
C ASP A 266 -20.27 -8.62 3.90
N MET A 267 -19.30 -9.10 3.13
CA MET A 267 -18.06 -9.65 3.67
C MET A 267 -17.17 -8.59 4.34
N MET A 268 -17.33 -7.31 3.98
CA MET A 268 -16.65 -6.21 4.68
C MET A 268 -17.27 -5.98 6.06
N GLU A 269 -18.59 -6.09 6.18
CA GLU A 269 -19.31 -6.02 7.46
C GLU A 269 -18.90 -7.21 8.35
N MET A 270 -18.78 -8.41 7.79
CA MET A 270 -18.28 -9.59 8.53
C MET A 270 -16.90 -9.35 9.13
N GLU A 271 -15.98 -8.79 8.36
CA GLU A 271 -14.61 -8.52 8.82
C GLU A 271 -14.59 -7.44 9.91
N GLU A 272 -15.39 -6.38 9.77
CA GLU A 272 -15.55 -5.36 10.81
C GLU A 272 -16.14 -5.96 12.10
N GLU A 273 -17.16 -6.82 11.98
CA GLU A 273 -17.75 -7.51 13.12
C GLU A 273 -16.70 -8.37 13.84
N ARG A 274 -15.85 -9.08 13.08
CA ARG A 274 -14.73 -9.84 13.63
C ARG A 274 -13.77 -8.97 14.45
N LEU A 275 -13.42 -7.78 13.95
CA LEU A 275 -12.57 -6.83 14.67
C LEU A 275 -13.26 -6.35 15.97
N ARG A 276 -14.55 -6.03 15.92
CA ARG A 276 -15.32 -5.64 17.12
C ARG A 276 -15.32 -6.74 18.17
N MET A 277 -15.53 -7.99 17.77
CA MET A 277 -15.48 -9.15 18.67
C MET A 277 -14.08 -9.31 19.29
N ARG A 278 -13.02 -9.21 18.48
CA ARG A 278 -11.64 -9.28 18.96
C ARG A 278 -11.31 -8.16 19.95
N GLU A 279 -11.62 -6.91 19.61
CA GLU A 279 -11.38 -5.76 20.48
C GLU A 279 -12.13 -5.88 21.80
N HIS A 280 -13.38 -6.35 21.74
CA HIS A 280 -14.15 -6.63 22.94
C HIS A 280 -13.41 -7.65 23.84
N VAL A 281 -13.03 -8.81 23.31
CA VAL A 281 -12.33 -9.86 24.08
C VAL A 281 -10.98 -9.36 24.60
N MET A 282 -10.17 -8.69 23.78
CA MET A 282 -8.89 -8.12 24.20
C MET A 282 -9.08 -7.07 25.30
N ASN A 283 -10.13 -6.25 25.22
CA ASN A 283 -10.40 -5.25 26.25
C ASN A 283 -10.73 -5.88 27.61
N GLU A 284 -11.41 -7.03 27.61
CA GLU A 284 -11.81 -7.73 28.82
C GLU A 284 -10.74 -8.66 29.41
N VAL A 285 -9.98 -9.33 28.55
CA VAL A 285 -9.09 -10.43 28.93
C VAL A 285 -7.63 -10.00 29.04
N ASP A 286 -7.11 -9.25 28.06
CA ASP A 286 -5.74 -8.74 28.06
C ASP A 286 -5.60 -7.61 29.10
N THR A 287 -4.94 -7.92 30.22
CA THR A 287 -4.83 -7.02 31.36
C THR A 287 -3.58 -6.17 31.33
N ASN A 288 -2.50 -6.65 30.73
CA ASN A 288 -1.23 -5.93 30.62
C ASN A 288 -1.12 -5.12 29.32
N LYS A 289 -2.10 -5.22 28.42
CA LYS A 289 -2.22 -4.47 27.16
C LYS A 289 -1.04 -4.71 26.24
N ASP A 290 -0.57 -5.96 26.18
CA ASP A 290 0.49 -6.37 25.26
C ASP A 290 -0.05 -7.00 23.96
N ARG A 291 -1.37 -7.00 23.75
CA ARG A 291 -2.08 -7.57 22.58
C ARG A 291 -1.91 -9.08 22.46
N LEU A 292 -1.57 -9.75 23.56
CA LEU A 292 -1.49 -11.19 23.66
C LEU A 292 -2.29 -11.64 24.89
N VAL A 293 -3.03 -12.73 24.76
CA VAL A 293 -3.73 -13.30 25.91
C VAL A 293 -2.94 -14.48 26.44
N SER A 294 -2.32 -14.31 27.60
CA SER A 294 -1.64 -15.42 28.27
C SER A 294 -2.64 -16.43 28.83
N LEU A 295 -2.21 -17.69 28.98
CA LEU A 295 -3.01 -18.71 29.68
C LEU A 295 -3.51 -18.24 31.06
N LYS A 296 -2.72 -17.42 31.79
CA LYS A 296 -3.12 -16.92 33.11
C LYS A 296 -4.28 -15.94 33.02
N GLU A 297 -4.26 -15.05 32.04
CA GLU A 297 -5.32 -14.08 31.79
C GLU A 297 -6.58 -14.77 31.32
N PHE A 298 -6.47 -15.70 30.37
CA PHE A 298 -7.57 -16.53 29.91
C PHE A 298 -8.24 -17.30 31.07
N MET A 299 -7.44 -17.97 31.92
CA MET A 299 -7.95 -18.68 33.09
C MET A 299 -8.50 -17.75 34.20
N ALA A 300 -8.15 -16.47 34.18
CA ALA A 300 -8.75 -15.47 35.06
C ALA A 300 -10.09 -14.98 34.50
N ALA A 301 -10.17 -14.75 33.19
CA ALA A 301 -11.39 -14.36 32.48
C ALA A 301 -12.50 -15.40 32.62
N THR A 302 -12.19 -16.70 32.50
CA THR A 302 -13.16 -17.80 32.68
C THR A 302 -13.80 -17.88 34.08
N LYS A 303 -13.27 -17.14 35.06
CA LYS A 303 -13.83 -17.05 36.43
C LYS A 303 -14.66 -15.79 36.65
N LYS A 304 -14.64 -14.85 35.70
CA LYS A 304 -15.44 -13.63 35.74
C LYS A 304 -16.90 -13.97 35.44
N LYS A 305 -17.82 -13.04 35.74
CA LYS A 305 -19.26 -13.28 35.51
C LYS A 305 -19.61 -13.17 34.04
N GLU A 306 -18.89 -12.30 33.35
CA GLU A 306 -18.91 -12.01 31.93
C GLU A 306 -18.67 -13.28 31.10
N PHE A 307 -17.87 -14.23 31.61
CA PHE A 307 -17.70 -15.54 30.97
C PHE A 307 -18.99 -16.39 30.95
N LEU A 308 -19.86 -16.22 31.94
CA LEU A 308 -21.16 -16.89 32.00
C LEU A 308 -22.27 -16.02 31.41
N ASP A 309 -21.91 -14.95 30.69
CA ASP A 309 -22.88 -14.13 30.01
C ASP A 309 -23.53 -14.94 28.88
N THR A 310 -24.85 -14.91 28.88
CA THR A 310 -25.69 -15.58 27.88
C THR A 310 -26.38 -14.58 26.96
N ASP A 311 -26.19 -13.29 27.21
CA ASP A 311 -26.76 -12.23 26.39
C ASP A 311 -26.18 -12.32 24.96
N PRO A 312 -27.02 -12.15 23.93
CA PRO A 312 -26.56 -12.24 22.55
C PRO A 312 -25.63 -11.07 22.21
N TRP A 313 -24.73 -11.29 21.26
CA TRP A 313 -23.88 -10.23 20.72
C TRP A 313 -24.72 -9.18 19.97
N GLU A 314 -24.40 -7.89 20.19
CA GLU A 314 -25.02 -6.77 19.47
C GLU A 314 -24.31 -6.56 18.12
N THR A 315 -24.95 -7.07 17.07
CA THR A 315 -24.45 -7.05 15.69
C THR A 315 -24.43 -5.64 15.10
N LEU A 316 -23.64 -5.45 14.06
CA LEU A 316 -23.49 -4.19 13.33
C LEU A 316 -24.84 -3.62 12.85
N GLU A 317 -25.79 -4.46 12.45
CA GLU A 317 -27.11 -4.02 11.98
C GLU A 317 -27.89 -3.20 13.03
N GLN A 318 -27.67 -3.49 14.31
CA GLN A 318 -28.38 -2.85 15.42
C GLN A 318 -27.82 -1.45 15.73
N GLY A 319 -26.59 -1.16 15.29
CA GLY A 319 -25.87 0.09 15.55
C GLY A 319 -25.81 1.00 14.32
N GLN A 320 -25.97 2.31 14.53
CA GLN A 320 -25.71 3.30 13.47
C GLN A 320 -24.25 3.78 13.54
N MET A 321 -23.44 3.44 12.53
CA MET A 321 -21.99 3.71 12.50
C MET A 321 -21.62 5.18 12.19
N TYR A 322 -22.50 5.91 11.52
CA TYR A 322 -22.31 7.32 11.17
C TYR A 322 -23.58 8.14 11.35
N THR A 323 -23.40 9.41 11.68
CA THR A 323 -24.51 10.36 11.81
C THR A 323 -24.86 10.96 10.45
N GLU A 324 -26.09 11.48 10.31
CA GLU A 324 -26.51 12.16 9.07
C GLU A 324 -25.67 13.42 8.77
N GLU A 325 -25.10 14.06 9.80
CA GLU A 325 -24.18 15.19 9.62
C GLU A 325 -22.86 14.74 9.00
N GLU A 326 -22.30 13.62 9.46
CA GLU A 326 -21.09 13.02 8.88
C GLU A 326 -21.33 12.56 7.44
N MET A 327 -22.51 11.99 7.15
CA MET A 327 -22.92 11.65 5.79
C MET A 327 -22.94 12.90 4.90
N ARG A 328 -23.54 14.01 5.36
CA ARG A 328 -23.58 15.26 4.60
C ARG A 328 -22.18 15.80 4.33
N GLU A 329 -21.30 15.81 5.33
CA GLU A 329 -19.91 16.25 5.17
C GLU A 329 -19.15 15.37 4.15
N PHE A 330 -19.40 14.07 4.16
CA PHE A 330 -18.83 13.12 3.21
C PHE A 330 -19.32 13.35 1.78
N GLU A 331 -20.63 13.53 1.57
CA GLU A 331 -21.19 13.85 0.24
C GLU A 331 -20.66 15.19 -0.29
N GLU A 332 -20.51 16.19 0.58
CA GLU A 332 -19.88 17.46 0.20
C GLU A 332 -18.41 17.30 -0.20
N HIS A 333 -17.67 16.44 0.50
CA HIS A 333 -16.29 16.12 0.15
C HIS A 333 -16.22 15.45 -1.23
N LEU A 334 -17.04 14.42 -1.47
CA LEU A 334 -17.11 13.72 -2.77
C LEU A 334 -17.45 14.69 -3.91
N ALA A 335 -18.44 15.56 -3.73
CA ALA A 335 -18.81 16.54 -4.76
C ALA A 335 -17.68 17.53 -5.07
N ARG A 336 -16.88 17.93 -4.07
CA ARG A 336 -15.69 18.78 -4.28
C ARG A 336 -14.60 18.03 -5.04
N GLU A 337 -14.35 16.78 -4.69
CA GLU A 337 -13.36 15.93 -5.33
C GLU A 337 -13.73 15.63 -6.79
N GLU A 338 -15.00 15.31 -7.06
CA GLU A 338 -15.52 15.12 -8.42
C GLU A 338 -15.32 16.38 -9.27
N ASN A 339 -15.59 17.57 -8.72
CA ASN A 339 -15.37 18.84 -9.42
C ASN A 339 -13.88 19.08 -9.72
N ASP A 340 -12.99 18.80 -8.78
CA ASP A 340 -11.53 18.91 -8.99
C ASP A 340 -11.05 17.93 -10.07
N LEU A 341 -11.52 16.68 -10.05
CA LEU A 341 -11.24 15.68 -11.08
C LEU A 341 -11.77 16.10 -12.46
N ASN A 342 -12.98 16.66 -12.53
CA ASN A 342 -13.57 17.17 -13.76
C ASN A 342 -12.75 18.35 -14.32
N GLN A 343 -12.27 19.26 -13.46
CA GLN A 343 -11.39 20.36 -13.87
C GLN A 343 -10.05 19.84 -14.40
N LYS A 344 -9.39 18.94 -13.67
CA LYS A 344 -8.15 18.29 -14.11
C LYS A 344 -8.33 17.55 -15.43
N THR A 345 -9.44 16.85 -15.60
CA THR A 345 -9.75 16.13 -16.85
C THR A 345 -9.93 17.10 -18.01
N ALA A 346 -10.65 18.21 -17.81
CA ALA A 346 -10.82 19.24 -18.82
C ALA A 346 -9.48 19.90 -19.20
N ASP A 347 -8.61 20.15 -18.22
CA ASP A 347 -7.28 20.71 -18.47
C ASP A 347 -6.36 19.74 -19.22
N LEU A 348 -6.39 18.45 -18.86
CA LEU A 348 -5.67 17.40 -19.58
C LEU A 348 -6.17 17.24 -21.02
N GLN A 349 -7.47 17.34 -21.26
CA GLN A 349 -8.04 17.34 -22.61
C GLN A 349 -7.52 18.53 -23.42
N ARG A 350 -7.52 19.75 -22.86
CA ARG A 350 -6.94 20.92 -23.53
C ARG A 350 -5.45 20.73 -23.85
N GLN A 351 -4.66 20.20 -22.91
CA GLN A 351 -3.25 19.90 -23.14
C GLN A 351 -3.04 18.88 -24.26
N ARG A 352 -3.88 17.84 -24.33
CA ARG A 352 -3.85 16.86 -25.41
C ARG A 352 -4.13 17.51 -26.76
N ASP A 353 -5.16 18.33 -26.86
CA ASP A 353 -5.54 19.01 -28.10
C ASP A 353 -4.42 19.99 -28.56
N GLU A 354 -3.77 20.69 -27.61
CA GLU A 354 -2.63 21.55 -27.89
C GLU A 354 -1.42 20.77 -28.43
N LEU A 355 -1.11 19.61 -27.84
CA LEU A 355 -0.02 18.74 -28.28
C LEU A 355 -0.30 18.16 -29.67
N GLU A 356 -1.55 17.77 -29.95
CA GLU A 356 -1.97 17.29 -31.27
C GLU A 356 -1.76 18.38 -32.33
N LEU A 357 -2.16 19.62 -32.04
CA LEU A 357 -1.92 20.76 -32.93
C LEU A 357 -0.42 21.04 -33.14
N GLN A 358 0.40 20.92 -32.11
CA GLN A 358 1.87 21.07 -32.24
C GLN A 358 2.47 19.96 -33.10
N GLN A 359 1.99 18.72 -32.94
CA GLN A 359 2.44 17.57 -33.73
C GLN A 359 2.08 17.74 -35.22
N GLU A 360 0.88 18.23 -35.52
CA GLU A 360 0.47 18.55 -36.89
C GLU A 360 1.37 19.63 -37.52
N LYS A 361 1.66 20.71 -36.79
CA LYS A 361 2.57 21.77 -37.24
C LYS A 361 3.97 21.24 -37.52
N LEU A 362 4.50 20.39 -36.64
CA LEU A 362 5.82 19.79 -36.80
C LEU A 362 5.86 18.86 -38.03
N ASN A 363 4.80 18.08 -38.24
CA ASN A 363 4.68 17.20 -39.41
C ASN A 363 4.61 18.03 -40.70
N ALA A 364 3.85 19.12 -40.74
CA ALA A 364 3.80 20.02 -41.89
C ALA A 364 5.18 20.63 -42.20
N GLN A 365 5.89 21.12 -41.17
CA GLN A 365 7.25 21.66 -41.34
C GLN A 365 8.23 20.62 -41.87
N LYS A 366 8.13 19.36 -41.41
CA LYS A 366 8.95 18.25 -41.90
C LYS A 366 8.70 17.95 -43.37
N VAL A 367 7.43 17.99 -43.81
CA VAL A 367 7.07 17.81 -45.22
C VAL A 367 7.62 18.95 -46.08
N GLU A 368 7.49 20.21 -45.64
CA GLU A 368 8.07 21.36 -46.36
C GLU A 368 9.59 21.26 -46.50
N LEU A 369 10.28 20.89 -45.42
CA LEU A 369 11.74 20.71 -45.44
C LEU A 369 12.16 19.61 -46.41
N GLN A 370 11.44 18.48 -46.41
CA GLN A 370 11.70 17.37 -47.33
C GLN A 370 11.51 17.80 -48.79
N GLN A 371 10.44 18.54 -49.11
CA GLN A 371 10.23 19.09 -50.45
C GLN A 371 11.34 20.07 -50.87
N ALA A 372 11.82 20.91 -49.94
CA ALA A 372 12.93 21.83 -50.21
C ALA A 372 14.26 21.10 -50.47
N MET A 373 14.54 20.03 -49.73
CA MET A 373 15.71 19.17 -49.97
C MET A 373 15.65 18.51 -51.35
N GLU A 374 14.51 17.92 -51.73
CA GLU A 374 14.32 17.32 -53.05
C GLU A 374 14.49 18.34 -54.18
N HIS A 375 14.03 19.58 -53.98
CA HIS A 375 14.22 20.65 -54.94
C HIS A 375 15.70 21.07 -55.07
N MET A 376 16.42 21.19 -53.96
CA MET A 376 17.87 21.45 -53.97
C MET A 376 18.67 20.34 -54.65
N ASP A 377 18.33 19.07 -54.42
CA ASP A 377 18.98 17.94 -55.06
C ASP A 377 18.77 17.94 -56.58
N LYS A 378 17.57 18.29 -57.05
CA LYS A 378 17.28 18.48 -58.49
C LYS A 378 18.11 19.62 -59.09
N ILE A 379 18.26 20.75 -58.39
CA ILE A 379 19.10 21.87 -58.85
C ILE A 379 20.58 21.45 -58.91
N LYS A 380 21.06 20.69 -57.93
CA LYS A 380 22.46 20.22 -57.88
C LYS A 380 22.77 19.25 -59.03
N GLN A 381 21.84 18.37 -59.38
CA GLN A 381 21.96 17.46 -60.53
C GLN A 381 21.97 18.23 -61.87
N GLN A 382 21.22 19.32 -62.00
CA GLN A 382 21.27 20.18 -63.20
C GLN A 382 22.57 21.00 -63.32
N LYS A 383 23.33 21.19 -62.23
CA LYS A 383 24.58 21.98 -62.21
C LYS A 383 25.85 21.14 -62.42
N THR A 384 25.73 19.83 -62.66
CA THR A 384 26.86 18.91 -62.87
C THR A 384 26.84 18.26 -64.26
N GLU A 385 26.92 19.07 -65.32
CA GLU A 385 27.40 18.64 -66.65
C GLU A 385 28.35 19.70 -67.27
N PRO A 386 29.45 19.31 -67.95
CA PRO A 386 30.54 20.19 -68.33
C PRO A 386 30.35 20.78 -69.73
N ALA A 387 30.54 22.10 -69.90
CA ALA A 387 30.70 22.69 -71.23
C ALA A 387 32.16 23.12 -71.45
N ALA A 388 32.85 22.33 -72.26
CA ALA A 388 34.16 22.62 -72.83
C ALA A 388 34.06 23.63 -73.98
N GLU A 389 35.01 24.57 -73.97
CA GLU A 389 35.64 25.30 -75.08
C GLU A 389 34.85 25.71 -76.33
N VAL A 390 34.61 27.03 -76.49
CA VAL A 390 34.93 27.76 -77.74
C VAL A 390 35.49 29.15 -77.40
N LYS A 391 36.60 29.50 -78.08
CA LYS A 391 37.42 30.71 -77.93
C LYS A 391 36.74 32.01 -78.44
N VAL A 392 37.12 33.09 -77.76
CA VAL A 392 36.84 34.54 -77.94
C VAL A 392 37.46 35.12 -79.24
N PRO A 393 37.08 36.35 -79.70
CA PRO A 393 37.69 37.59 -79.18
C PRO A 393 36.68 38.76 -78.97
N LEU A 394 36.60 39.40 -77.80
CA LEU A 394 37.40 40.51 -77.23
C LEU A 394 37.19 41.88 -77.92
N THR A 395 36.44 42.77 -77.27
CA THR A 395 36.85 44.15 -76.91
C THR A 395 36.00 44.69 -75.73
N PRO A 396 36.52 45.65 -74.93
CA PRO A 396 36.37 45.64 -73.46
C PRO A 396 35.45 46.74 -72.90
N GLY A 397 34.86 46.49 -71.72
CA GLY A 397 34.18 47.52 -70.94
C GLY A 397 33.63 47.03 -69.58
N GLU A 398 34.43 47.24 -68.54
CA GLU A 398 34.06 47.54 -67.14
C GLU A 398 33.23 46.56 -66.27
N ALA A 399 33.97 45.87 -65.38
CA ALA A 399 33.85 45.85 -63.91
C ALA A 399 32.47 45.63 -63.22
N ALA A 400 32.35 44.53 -62.46
CA ALA A 400 32.29 44.55 -60.97
C ALA A 400 31.96 43.15 -60.37
N ILE A 401 32.82 42.69 -59.47
CA ILE A 401 32.63 41.64 -58.43
C ILE A 401 32.04 42.38 -57.21
N PRO A 402 31.11 41.87 -56.35
CA PRO A 402 31.46 40.89 -55.29
C PRO A 402 30.33 39.98 -54.71
N VAL A 403 30.64 38.73 -54.32
CA VAL A 403 30.99 38.19 -52.97
C VAL A 403 29.79 37.98 -52.01
N LEU A 404 29.62 36.71 -51.60
CA LEU A 404 28.87 36.26 -50.42
C LEU A 404 29.46 36.85 -49.12
N PRO A 405 28.64 37.17 -48.11
CA PRO A 405 29.13 37.14 -46.74
C PRO A 405 28.46 36.03 -45.93
N GLY A 406 29.31 35.24 -45.29
CA GLY A 406 28.98 34.42 -44.14
C GLY A 406 28.90 35.23 -42.84
N ASP A 407 28.62 34.47 -41.77
CA ASP A 407 28.49 34.85 -40.37
C ASP A 407 29.34 36.03 -39.88
N SER A 408 28.71 36.93 -39.12
CA SER A 408 29.35 37.69 -38.04
C SER A 408 28.32 38.10 -36.99
N GLN A 409 28.68 37.79 -35.74
CA GLN A 409 27.97 37.88 -34.47
C GLN A 409 27.32 39.24 -34.12
N SER A 410 26.35 39.23 -33.19
CA SER A 410 26.48 40.02 -31.93
C SER A 410 25.43 39.61 -30.87
N ILE A 411 25.94 39.15 -29.72
CA ILE A 411 25.28 39.10 -28.41
C ILE A 411 25.51 40.47 -27.75
N PRO A 412 24.57 41.07 -26.99
CA PRO A 412 24.93 42.08 -26.01
C PRO A 412 25.10 41.49 -24.61
N ALA A 413 26.15 41.97 -23.97
CA ALA A 413 26.68 41.60 -22.67
C ALA A 413 25.82 42.06 -21.48
N GLY A 414 26.03 41.37 -20.35
CA GLY A 414 25.43 41.67 -19.08
C GLY A 414 26.02 42.89 -18.35
N HIS A 415 25.31 43.28 -17.30
CA HIS A 415 25.73 44.26 -16.31
C HIS A 415 25.79 43.57 -14.94
N GLN A 416 26.99 43.44 -14.39
CA GLN A 416 27.23 43.42 -12.94
C GLN A 416 27.82 44.77 -12.54
N GLN A 417 27.32 45.36 -11.46
CA GLN A 417 28.10 45.67 -10.25
C GLN A 417 27.37 46.72 -9.41
N GLY A 418 27.41 46.54 -8.08
CA GLY A 418 27.21 47.64 -7.13
C GLY A 418 26.69 47.23 -5.76
N SER A 419 27.50 46.53 -4.96
CA SER A 419 27.40 46.63 -3.49
C SER A 419 28.05 47.94 -3.03
N PRO A 420 27.65 48.48 -1.86
CA PRO A 420 28.67 48.90 -0.92
C PRO A 420 28.40 48.41 0.52
N VAL A 421 29.50 48.14 1.21
CA VAL A 421 29.64 47.87 2.64
C VAL A 421 29.91 49.20 3.37
N HIS A 422 29.56 49.22 4.67
CA HIS A 422 29.93 50.09 5.81
C HIS A 422 28.67 50.62 6.51
N SER A 423 28.46 50.49 7.82
CA SER A 423 29.34 50.28 8.97
C SER A 423 28.60 49.56 10.09
#